data_AF-A0A5N6NSQ1-F1
#
_entry.id   AF-A0A5N6NSQ1-F1
#
_cell.length_a   1.000
_cell.length_b   1.000
_cell.length_c   1.000
_cell.angle_alpha   90.00
_cell.angle_beta   90.00
_cell.angle_gamma   90.00
#
_symmetry.space_group_name_H-M   'P 1'
#
loop_
_entity.id
_entity.type
_entity.pdbx_description
1 polymer ?
#
loop_
_entity_poly.entity_id
_entity_poly.type
_entity_poly.pdbx_seq_one_letter_code
_entity_poly.pdbx_strand_id
1 'polypeptide(L)'
;MDVIKSQQLSARSIEKVVVHPLVLLSIVDNYYRVARDSRKRVVGVLLGSSFKGTVDVTNSYAVPFEEDDKDPSIWFLDHNYHEAMFSMFKRINAKEHVVGWYSTGPKLRENDLDVHGLFNDYIPNPVLVIIDVQPKELGIPTKAYYAIEEVKENATQKSQKVFVHVPSEIAAHEVEEIGVEHLLRDVKDTTISTLATEVTGKLAALKGLDARLKEIRGYLDLVIDGKLPLNHEILYHLQDVFNLLPNLNVADLIKAFAVKTNDQMLVIYLSSLIRSVIALHNLINNKMLNKEHEKAEDAKPATVPPISGTHELGSNGGDFIGCGGDCGNRGNEGRSKEDPIIYSNTMELLSFSCYPSSNLRRFLPVKPLRSFSLRRIQPLEQSVKCSFQTLGYDFKPNFVFSASSPQTPATAMKGAESDAMGLLLRERIVFLGTQIDDFVADAIISQLLLLDAQDPTKDIRLFINSTGGSLSSSMAIYDVLKLVRADVSTIALGISASTASIILGGGTKGKRLAMPNTRIMIHQPLGGASGQAIDVEIQAREMMHNKENVTRIIAESTGRTYEQVQKDIDRDRYMSPIEAVEYGIIDGVIDQDTIIPLEPVPDRVKPTLSYDAISKDPEKFLNPEIPDDEIY
;
A
#
# COMPACT_ATOMS: atom_id res chain seq x y z
N MET A 1 -37.25 -55.55 -4.34
CA MET A 1 -36.61 -54.41 -3.63
C MET A 1 -36.12 -53.36 -4.63
N ASP A 2 -36.83 -53.12 -5.75
CA ASP A 2 -36.35 -52.23 -6.83
C ASP A 2 -37.42 -51.25 -7.33
N VAL A 3 -38.37 -50.86 -6.47
CA VAL A 3 -39.47 -49.94 -6.84
C VAL A 3 -39.39 -48.60 -6.08
N ILE A 4 -38.39 -48.41 -5.20
CA ILE A 4 -38.26 -47.17 -4.41
C ILE A 4 -37.31 -46.14 -5.08
N LYS A 5 -36.53 -46.54 -6.09
CA LYS A 5 -35.56 -45.63 -6.74
C LYS A 5 -36.12 -44.77 -7.89
N SER A 6 -37.40 -44.90 -8.24
CA SER A 6 -37.99 -44.22 -9.41
C SER A 6 -38.87 -43.00 -9.08
N GLN A 7 -39.04 -42.63 -7.81
CA GLN A 7 -39.79 -41.42 -7.41
C GLN A 7 -38.93 -40.26 -6.88
N GLN A 8 -37.60 -40.43 -6.75
CA GLN A 8 -36.67 -39.38 -6.35
C GLN A 8 -35.99 -38.71 -7.57
N LEU A 9 -36.79 -38.28 -8.54
CA LEU A 9 -36.35 -37.36 -9.60
C LEU A 9 -36.80 -35.91 -9.32
N SER A 10 -37.32 -35.65 -8.13
CA SER A 10 -37.67 -34.32 -7.65
C SER A 10 -36.52 -33.73 -6.84
N ALA A 11 -36.04 -32.55 -7.25
CA ALA A 11 -35.01 -31.72 -6.62
C ALA A 11 -33.55 -32.25 -6.71
N ARG A 12 -32.77 -31.71 -7.67
CA ARG A 12 -31.30 -31.82 -7.60
C ARG A 12 -30.80 -31.17 -6.31
N SER A 13 -29.92 -31.84 -5.59
CA SER A 13 -29.24 -31.31 -4.40
C SER A 13 -28.42 -30.07 -4.78
N ILE A 14 -28.49 -29.04 -3.94
CA ILE A 14 -27.67 -27.85 -4.09
C ILE A 14 -26.27 -28.21 -3.58
N GLU A 15 -25.28 -28.15 -4.45
CA GLU A 15 -23.88 -28.48 -4.13
C GLU A 15 -23.12 -27.27 -3.62
N LYS A 16 -23.47 -26.08 -4.12
CA LYS A 16 -22.71 -24.86 -3.90
C LYS A 16 -23.59 -23.61 -4.02
N VAL A 17 -23.29 -22.61 -3.20
CA VAL A 17 -23.93 -21.29 -3.27
C VAL A 17 -22.88 -20.22 -3.53
N VAL A 18 -23.09 -19.44 -4.58
CA VAL A 18 -22.22 -18.32 -4.96
C VAL A 18 -22.96 -17.03 -4.64
N VAL A 19 -22.34 -16.16 -3.85
CA VAL A 19 -22.93 -14.89 -3.45
C VAL A 19 -22.13 -13.74 -4.06
N HIS A 20 -22.80 -12.89 -4.83
CA HIS A 20 -22.18 -11.72 -5.43
C HIS A 20 -21.89 -10.61 -4.40
N PRO A 21 -20.79 -9.85 -4.53
CA PRO A 21 -20.48 -8.73 -3.63
C PRO A 21 -21.59 -7.66 -3.56
N LEU A 22 -22.31 -7.45 -4.67
CA LEU A 22 -23.45 -6.52 -4.72
C LEU A 22 -24.54 -6.90 -3.70
N VAL A 23 -24.81 -8.20 -3.54
CA VAL A 23 -25.79 -8.72 -2.58
C VAL A 23 -25.35 -8.40 -1.15
N LEU A 24 -24.08 -8.57 -0.83
CA LEU A 24 -23.55 -8.25 0.50
C LEU A 24 -23.69 -6.76 0.81
N LEU A 25 -23.36 -5.89 -0.14
CA LEU A 25 -23.51 -4.44 0.02
C LEU A 25 -24.98 -4.02 0.17
N SER A 26 -25.88 -4.61 -0.63
CA SER A 26 -27.33 -4.37 -0.52
C SER A 26 -27.86 -4.77 0.85
N ILE A 27 -27.42 -5.91 1.39
CA ILE A 27 -27.87 -6.41 2.69
C ILE A 27 -27.34 -5.54 3.84
N VAL A 28 -26.10 -5.09 3.75
CA VAL A 28 -25.53 -4.13 4.70
C VAL A 28 -26.30 -2.80 4.65
N ASP A 29 -26.61 -2.28 3.46
CA ASP A 29 -27.44 -1.07 3.30
C ASP A 29 -28.85 -1.27 3.90
N ASN A 30 -29.49 -2.40 3.62
CA ASN A 30 -30.80 -2.75 4.19
C ASN A 30 -30.76 -2.80 5.73
N TYR A 31 -29.70 -3.38 6.30
CA TYR A 31 -29.48 -3.39 7.74
C TYR A 31 -29.39 -1.96 8.30
N TYR A 32 -28.59 -1.08 7.68
CA TYR A 32 -28.48 0.32 8.11
C TYR A 32 -29.70 1.18 7.81
N ARG A 33 -30.67 0.74 7.01
CA ARG A 33 -31.94 1.45 6.81
C ARG A 33 -32.97 1.07 7.88
N VAL A 34 -33.01 -0.21 8.24
CA VAL A 34 -34.04 -0.76 9.15
C VAL A 34 -33.58 -0.76 10.61
N ALA A 35 -32.31 -1.04 10.87
CA ALA A 35 -31.78 -1.31 12.20
C ALA A 35 -30.98 -0.15 12.82
N ARG A 36 -31.13 1.10 12.35
CA ARG A 36 -30.36 2.27 12.87
C ARG A 36 -30.39 2.41 14.40
N ASP A 37 -31.56 2.15 14.99
CA ASP A 37 -31.81 2.33 16.43
C ASP A 37 -32.19 1.02 17.14
N SER A 38 -32.16 -0.13 16.45
CA SER A 38 -32.61 -1.42 17.00
C SER A 38 -31.63 -2.56 16.72
N ARG A 39 -31.66 -3.60 17.56
CA ARG A 39 -30.89 -4.85 17.33
C ARG A 39 -31.67 -5.87 16.51
N LYS A 40 -32.75 -5.46 15.84
CA LYS A 40 -33.59 -6.36 15.06
C LYS A 40 -32.81 -6.89 13.87
N ARG A 41 -33.03 -8.18 13.56
CA ARG A 41 -32.54 -8.72 12.30
C ARG A 41 -33.40 -8.28 11.15
N VAL A 42 -32.78 -8.18 9.99
CA VAL A 42 -33.41 -7.91 8.71
C VAL A 42 -33.45 -9.20 7.91
N VAL A 43 -34.64 -9.51 7.41
CA VAL A 43 -34.92 -10.62 6.51
C VAL A 43 -35.23 -10.05 5.13
N GLY A 44 -34.80 -10.76 4.10
CA GLY A 44 -35.14 -10.40 2.73
C GLY A 44 -35.01 -11.55 1.76
N VAL A 45 -35.33 -11.28 0.51
CA VAL A 45 -35.40 -12.27 -0.54
C VAL A 45 -34.14 -12.21 -1.40
N LEU A 46 -33.64 -13.39 -1.75
CA LEU A 46 -32.51 -13.56 -2.65
C LEU A 46 -33.02 -13.85 -4.06
N LEU A 47 -32.52 -13.07 -5.00
CA LEU A 47 -32.75 -13.22 -6.42
C LEU A 47 -31.49 -13.73 -7.10
N GLY A 48 -31.68 -14.57 -8.10
CA GLY A 48 -30.55 -15.08 -8.85
C GLY A 48 -30.95 -16.16 -9.84
N SER A 49 -30.00 -17.05 -10.11
CA SER A 49 -30.24 -18.20 -10.96
C SER A 49 -29.67 -19.49 -10.39
N SER A 50 -30.39 -20.60 -10.55
CA SER A 50 -29.87 -21.93 -10.23
C SER A 50 -29.46 -22.66 -11.50
N PHE A 51 -28.19 -23.08 -11.58
CA PHE A 51 -27.66 -23.86 -12.70
C PHE A 51 -26.79 -25.03 -12.22
N LYS A 52 -27.10 -26.25 -12.69
CA LYS A 52 -26.33 -27.48 -12.41
C LYS A 52 -26.00 -27.68 -10.91
N GLY A 53 -26.96 -27.41 -10.01
CA GLY A 53 -26.75 -27.60 -8.57
C GLY A 53 -25.95 -26.47 -7.90
N THR A 54 -25.50 -25.48 -8.65
CA THR A 54 -24.95 -24.22 -8.12
C THR A 54 -26.05 -23.17 -8.10
N VAL A 55 -26.25 -22.52 -6.96
CA VAL A 55 -27.15 -21.38 -6.82
C VAL A 55 -26.32 -20.12 -6.86
N ASP A 56 -26.54 -19.32 -7.90
CA ASP A 56 -25.87 -18.06 -8.13
C ASP A 56 -26.79 -16.91 -7.68
N VAL A 57 -26.37 -16.17 -6.66
CA VAL A 57 -27.15 -15.10 -6.04
C VAL A 57 -26.64 -13.76 -6.53
N THR A 58 -27.39 -13.11 -7.43
CA THR A 58 -26.99 -11.87 -8.09
C THR A 58 -27.55 -10.63 -7.39
N ASN A 59 -28.76 -10.70 -6.85
CA ASN A 59 -29.44 -9.53 -6.31
C ASN A 59 -30.27 -9.88 -5.07
N SER A 60 -30.67 -8.87 -4.31
CA SER A 60 -31.51 -9.06 -3.13
C SER A 60 -32.28 -7.79 -2.77
N TYR A 61 -33.40 -7.97 -2.07
CA TYR A 61 -34.16 -6.86 -1.48
C TYR A 61 -34.70 -7.26 -0.12
N ALA A 62 -34.82 -6.29 0.78
CA ALA A 62 -35.43 -6.51 2.09
C ALA A 62 -36.95 -6.58 2.00
N VAL A 63 -37.56 -7.40 2.86
CA VAL A 63 -39.01 -7.45 3.04
C VAL A 63 -39.31 -6.94 4.45
N PRO A 64 -40.37 -6.15 4.66
CA PRO A 64 -40.81 -5.78 6.00
C PRO A 64 -41.01 -7.05 6.85
N PHE A 65 -40.16 -7.19 7.87
CA PHE A 65 -40.13 -8.32 8.77
C PHE A 65 -40.08 -7.82 10.20
N GLU A 66 -41.02 -8.29 11.02
CA GLU A 66 -41.06 -7.99 12.45
C GLU A 66 -41.08 -9.30 13.24
N GLU A 67 -40.34 -9.31 14.33
CA GLU A 67 -40.30 -10.41 15.29
C GLU A 67 -40.40 -9.82 16.69
N ASP A 68 -41.05 -10.55 17.60
CA ASP A 68 -41.08 -10.18 19.01
C ASP A 68 -39.75 -10.60 19.68
N ASP A 69 -39.16 -9.68 20.45
CA ASP A 69 -37.91 -9.94 21.19
C ASP A 69 -38.12 -10.93 22.36
N LYS A 70 -39.36 -11.05 22.87
CA LYS A 70 -39.69 -11.91 24.02
C LYS A 70 -40.13 -13.30 23.60
N ASP A 71 -40.91 -13.40 22.54
CA ASP A 71 -41.43 -14.65 22.00
C ASP A 71 -40.99 -14.83 20.54
N PRO A 72 -39.95 -15.63 20.28
CA PRO A 72 -39.47 -15.85 18.93
C PRO A 72 -40.56 -16.39 18.00
N SER A 73 -41.50 -17.21 18.48
CA SER A 73 -42.49 -17.85 17.61
C SER A 73 -43.45 -16.86 16.93
N ILE A 74 -43.53 -15.62 17.43
CA ILE A 74 -44.37 -14.57 16.87
C ILE A 74 -43.53 -13.73 15.90
N TRP A 75 -43.80 -13.89 14.61
CA TRP A 75 -43.16 -13.14 13.54
C TRP A 75 -44.16 -12.76 12.45
N PHE A 76 -43.86 -11.70 11.72
CA PHE A 76 -44.65 -11.17 10.63
C PHE A 76 -43.76 -10.92 9.41
N LEU A 77 -44.20 -11.39 8.23
CA LEU A 77 -43.56 -11.15 6.94
C LEU A 77 -44.62 -10.70 5.94
N ASP A 78 -44.38 -9.58 5.26
CA ASP A 78 -45.32 -9.05 4.26
C ASP A 78 -45.19 -9.74 2.90
N HIS A 79 -46.08 -10.69 2.62
CA HIS A 79 -46.18 -11.39 1.34
C HIS A 79 -46.61 -10.51 0.17
N ASN A 80 -47.53 -9.57 0.42
CA ASN A 80 -48.06 -8.72 -0.64
C ASN A 80 -46.96 -7.80 -1.16
N TYR A 81 -46.12 -7.30 -0.25
CA TYR A 81 -44.92 -6.56 -0.62
C TYR A 81 -43.94 -7.42 -1.44
N HIS A 82 -43.70 -8.66 -1.01
CA HIS A 82 -42.82 -9.58 -1.74
C HIS A 82 -43.31 -9.83 -3.18
N GLU A 83 -44.59 -10.14 -3.39
CA GLU A 83 -45.14 -10.40 -4.74
C GLU A 83 -45.09 -9.16 -5.64
N ALA A 84 -45.43 -7.99 -5.10
CA ALA A 84 -45.38 -6.74 -5.83
C ALA A 84 -43.95 -6.40 -6.26
N MET A 85 -42.99 -6.50 -5.34
CA MET A 85 -41.57 -6.26 -5.63
C MET A 85 -41.01 -7.28 -6.62
N PHE A 86 -41.29 -8.56 -6.42
CA PHE A 86 -40.83 -9.60 -7.33
C PHE A 86 -41.38 -9.37 -8.76
N SER A 87 -42.63 -8.97 -8.89
CA SER A 87 -43.23 -8.59 -10.18
C SER A 87 -42.48 -7.43 -10.85
N MET A 88 -42.07 -6.41 -10.08
CA MET A 88 -41.27 -5.30 -10.59
C MET A 88 -39.87 -5.76 -11.04
N PHE A 89 -39.16 -6.55 -10.23
CA PHE A 89 -37.84 -7.07 -10.59
C PHE A 89 -37.90 -7.97 -11.83
N LYS A 90 -38.91 -8.83 -11.93
CA LYS A 90 -39.13 -9.70 -13.08
C LYS A 90 -39.40 -8.91 -14.38
N ARG A 91 -39.99 -7.71 -14.28
CA ARG A 91 -40.18 -6.80 -15.42
C ARG A 91 -38.87 -6.15 -15.89
N ILE A 92 -37.92 -5.93 -14.98
CA ILE A 92 -36.61 -5.35 -15.28
C ILE A 92 -35.68 -6.42 -15.85
N ASN A 93 -35.62 -7.57 -15.18
CA ASN A 93 -34.79 -8.69 -15.56
C ASN A 93 -35.56 -10.00 -15.48
N ALA A 94 -35.89 -10.58 -16.64
CA ALA A 94 -36.65 -11.82 -16.71
C ALA A 94 -35.84 -13.08 -16.35
N LYS A 95 -34.50 -12.97 -16.26
CA LYS A 95 -33.63 -14.10 -15.92
C LYS A 95 -33.54 -14.36 -14.42
N GLU A 96 -33.78 -13.34 -13.61
CA GLU A 96 -33.73 -13.44 -12.15
C GLU A 96 -35.01 -14.08 -11.61
N HIS A 97 -34.84 -15.11 -10.79
CA HIS A 97 -35.91 -15.72 -10.02
C HIS A 97 -35.58 -15.72 -8.54
N VAL A 98 -36.60 -15.93 -7.71
CA VAL A 98 -36.40 -16.16 -6.28
C VAL A 98 -35.62 -17.46 -6.12
N VAL A 99 -34.43 -17.39 -5.53
CA VAL A 99 -33.57 -18.56 -5.23
C VAL A 99 -33.60 -18.93 -3.76
N GLY A 100 -34.04 -18.02 -2.90
CA GLY A 100 -34.06 -18.22 -1.47
C GLY A 100 -34.27 -16.92 -0.70
N TRP A 101 -33.82 -16.90 0.53
CA TRP A 101 -33.94 -15.76 1.43
C TRP A 101 -32.69 -15.61 2.29
N TYR A 102 -32.47 -14.40 2.79
CA TYR A 102 -31.35 -14.10 3.67
C TYR A 102 -31.82 -13.59 5.01
N SER A 103 -30.96 -13.80 6.02
CA SER A 103 -31.15 -13.31 7.37
C SER A 103 -29.87 -12.64 7.84
N THR A 104 -29.98 -11.43 8.37
CA THR A 104 -28.84 -10.72 8.98
C THR A 104 -28.69 -11.14 10.44
N GLY A 105 -27.50 -11.61 10.81
CA GLY A 105 -27.20 -11.99 12.20
C GLY A 105 -26.41 -13.28 12.30
N PRO A 106 -25.55 -13.45 13.31
CA PRO A 106 -24.49 -14.45 13.28
C PRO A 106 -24.95 -15.89 13.55
N LYS A 107 -26.21 -16.11 13.99
CA LYS A 107 -26.72 -17.41 14.44
C LYS A 107 -28.13 -17.69 13.91
N LEU A 108 -28.37 -18.96 13.58
CA LEU A 108 -29.68 -19.52 13.30
C LEU A 108 -30.62 -19.35 14.50
N ARG A 109 -31.90 -19.12 14.22
CA ARG A 109 -33.00 -19.13 15.20
C ARG A 109 -33.99 -20.23 14.87
N GLU A 110 -34.75 -20.69 15.86
CA GLU A 110 -35.69 -21.80 15.68
C GLU A 110 -36.80 -21.48 14.66
N ASN A 111 -37.29 -20.23 14.67
CA ASN A 111 -38.34 -19.78 13.73
C ASN A 111 -37.90 -19.76 12.27
N ASP A 112 -36.59 -19.86 12.00
CA ASP A 112 -36.08 -19.83 10.63
C ASP A 112 -36.59 -21.02 9.81
N LEU A 113 -36.91 -22.14 10.46
CA LEU A 113 -37.56 -23.28 9.80
C LEU A 113 -38.97 -22.95 9.32
N ASP A 114 -39.73 -22.18 10.10
CA ASP A 114 -41.10 -21.79 9.75
C ASP A 114 -41.08 -20.75 8.61
N VAL A 115 -40.19 -19.76 8.71
CA VAL A 115 -39.95 -18.78 7.65
C VAL A 115 -39.46 -19.47 6.37
N HIS A 116 -38.59 -20.47 6.48
CA HIS A 116 -38.15 -21.23 5.31
C HIS A 116 -39.28 -22.05 4.68
N GLY A 117 -40.17 -22.61 5.48
CA GLY A 117 -41.37 -23.31 5.01
C GLY A 117 -42.26 -22.43 4.14
N LEU A 118 -42.32 -21.13 4.44
CA LEU A 118 -43.08 -20.14 3.68
C LEU A 118 -42.49 -19.88 2.29
N PHE A 119 -41.17 -19.91 2.16
CA PHE A 119 -40.49 -19.75 0.87
C PHE A 119 -40.62 -20.99 -0.03
N ASN A 120 -40.99 -22.15 0.51
CA ASN A 120 -41.25 -23.35 -0.28
C ASN A 120 -42.44 -23.19 -1.24
N ASP A 121 -43.38 -22.28 -0.93
CA ASP A 121 -44.53 -21.99 -1.79
C ASP A 121 -44.10 -21.29 -3.10
N TYR A 122 -42.98 -20.56 -3.07
CA TYR A 122 -42.45 -19.85 -4.24
C TYR A 122 -41.41 -20.67 -5.01
N ILE A 123 -40.57 -21.44 -4.31
CA ILE A 123 -39.53 -22.28 -4.91
C ILE A 123 -39.43 -23.63 -4.16
N PRO A 124 -39.33 -24.78 -4.85
CA PRO A 124 -39.28 -26.08 -4.18
C PRO A 124 -38.06 -26.30 -3.28
N ASN A 125 -36.92 -25.65 -3.58
CA ASN A 125 -35.68 -25.76 -2.81
C ASN A 125 -35.10 -24.36 -2.53
N PRO A 126 -35.62 -23.62 -1.54
CA PRO A 126 -35.05 -22.34 -1.17
C PRO A 126 -33.70 -22.52 -0.48
N VAL A 127 -32.80 -21.57 -0.68
CA VAL A 127 -31.56 -21.45 0.10
C VAL A 127 -31.74 -20.39 1.19
N LEU A 128 -31.30 -20.70 2.40
CA LEU A 128 -31.11 -19.71 3.46
C LEU A 128 -29.64 -19.26 3.47
N VAL A 129 -29.38 -17.97 3.25
CA VAL A 129 -28.04 -17.40 3.43
C VAL A 129 -28.02 -16.51 4.66
N ILE A 130 -27.22 -16.90 5.65
CA ILE A 130 -26.95 -16.10 6.83
C ILE A 130 -25.75 -15.22 6.56
N ILE A 131 -25.92 -13.92 6.80
CA ILE A 131 -24.89 -12.92 6.55
C ILE A 131 -24.58 -12.18 7.84
N ASP A 132 -23.31 -12.20 8.22
CA ASP A 132 -22.82 -11.41 9.35
C ASP A 132 -22.49 -9.99 8.88
N VAL A 133 -23.24 -9.01 9.39
CA VAL A 133 -23.07 -7.59 9.07
C VAL A 133 -21.84 -7.01 9.78
N GLN A 134 -21.42 -7.62 10.89
CA GLN A 134 -20.26 -7.17 11.68
C GLN A 134 -19.30 -8.34 11.89
N PRO A 135 -18.58 -8.76 10.85
CA PRO A 135 -17.73 -9.94 10.91
C PRO A 135 -16.60 -9.73 11.93
N LYS A 136 -16.65 -10.53 13.00
CA LYS A 136 -15.56 -10.60 14.01
C LYS A 136 -14.51 -11.64 13.66
N GLU A 137 -14.88 -12.61 12.83
CA GLU A 137 -14.05 -13.74 12.45
C GLU A 137 -13.34 -13.46 11.12
N LEU A 138 -12.09 -13.91 11.03
CA LEU A 138 -11.32 -13.88 9.79
C LEU A 138 -11.83 -15.01 8.88
N GLY A 139 -12.78 -14.71 7.99
CA GLY A 139 -13.40 -15.69 7.11
C GLY A 139 -14.47 -15.09 6.22
N ILE A 140 -15.09 -15.95 5.41
CA ILE A 140 -16.23 -15.56 4.57
C ILE A 140 -17.43 -15.26 5.50
N PRO A 141 -18.04 -14.07 5.44
CA PRO A 141 -19.14 -13.67 6.33
C PRO A 141 -20.49 -14.31 5.96
N THR A 142 -20.51 -15.25 5.02
CA THR A 142 -21.71 -15.93 4.52
C THR A 142 -21.74 -17.39 4.94
N LYS A 143 -22.90 -17.86 5.39
CA LYS A 143 -23.17 -19.27 5.66
C LYS A 143 -24.46 -19.66 4.96
N ALA A 144 -24.41 -20.66 4.09
CA ALA A 144 -25.56 -21.10 3.32
C ALA A 144 -26.12 -22.40 3.90
N TYR A 145 -27.44 -22.53 3.90
CA TYR A 145 -28.18 -23.67 4.41
C TYR A 145 -29.35 -24.00 3.48
N TYR A 146 -29.74 -25.26 3.44
CA TYR A 146 -31.01 -25.71 2.86
C TYR A 146 -31.67 -26.69 3.82
N ALA A 147 -33.00 -26.77 3.78
CA ALA A 147 -33.73 -27.67 4.66
C ALA A 147 -33.79 -29.08 4.06
N ILE A 148 -33.51 -30.08 4.88
CA ILE A 148 -33.81 -31.49 4.59
C ILE A 148 -34.71 -32.07 5.68
N GLU A 149 -35.53 -33.04 5.30
CA GLU A 149 -36.30 -33.84 6.25
C GLU A 149 -35.45 -35.02 6.71
N GLU A 150 -34.90 -34.93 7.92
CA GLU A 150 -34.18 -36.04 8.53
C GLU A 150 -35.15 -36.94 9.29
N VAL A 151 -35.08 -38.24 8.98
CA VAL A 151 -35.71 -39.28 9.79
C VAL A 151 -34.69 -39.69 10.83
N LYS A 152 -34.88 -39.25 12.07
CA LYS A 152 -34.03 -39.70 13.19
C LYS A 152 -34.14 -41.22 13.32
N GLU A 153 -33.00 -41.87 13.53
CA GLU A 153 -32.92 -43.34 13.72
C GLU A 153 -33.70 -43.85 14.95
N ASN A 154 -34.08 -42.94 15.87
CA ASN A 154 -34.97 -43.26 16.98
C ASN A 154 -36.41 -43.41 16.46
N ALA A 155 -36.85 -44.66 16.29
CA ALA A 155 -38.10 -45.14 15.66
C ALA A 155 -39.45 -44.56 16.17
N THR A 156 -39.47 -43.50 16.98
CA THR A 156 -40.67 -42.91 17.60
C THR A 156 -40.84 -41.40 17.37
N GLN A 157 -39.89 -40.71 16.74
CA GLN A 157 -40.00 -39.26 16.48
C GLN A 157 -40.46 -38.98 15.04
N LYS A 158 -41.37 -38.00 14.89
CA LYS A 158 -41.78 -37.46 13.59
C LYS A 158 -40.56 -36.95 12.83
N SER A 159 -40.58 -37.03 11.49
CA SER A 159 -39.56 -36.41 10.64
C SER A 159 -39.38 -34.95 11.05
N GLN A 160 -38.13 -34.55 11.29
CA GLN A 160 -37.80 -33.18 11.69
C GLN A 160 -37.08 -32.51 10.53
N LYS A 161 -37.49 -31.29 10.19
CA LYS A 161 -36.75 -30.46 9.23
C LYS A 161 -35.50 -29.91 9.90
N VAL A 162 -34.35 -30.13 9.28
CA VAL A 162 -33.05 -29.69 9.77
C VAL A 162 -32.34 -28.92 8.65
N PHE A 163 -31.63 -27.86 9.02
CA PHE A 163 -30.78 -27.13 8.10
C PHE A 163 -29.43 -27.82 7.95
N VAL A 164 -29.09 -28.18 6.72
CA VAL A 164 -27.76 -28.69 6.38
C VAL A 164 -26.96 -27.58 5.71
N HIS A 165 -25.70 -27.43 6.13
CA HIS A 165 -24.79 -26.43 5.60
C HIS A 165 -24.34 -26.77 4.18
N VAL A 166 -24.38 -25.77 3.30
CA VAL A 166 -23.85 -25.84 1.93
C VAL A 166 -22.59 -25.00 1.82
N PRO A 167 -21.53 -25.47 1.16
CA PRO A 167 -20.37 -24.65 0.84
C PRO A 167 -20.80 -23.35 0.13
N SER A 168 -20.36 -22.22 0.68
CA SER A 168 -20.59 -20.90 0.09
C SER A 168 -19.28 -20.23 -0.32
N GLU A 169 -19.30 -19.52 -1.44
CA GLU A 169 -18.20 -18.69 -1.89
C GLU A 169 -18.70 -17.31 -2.33
N ILE A 170 -17.78 -16.35 -2.36
CA ILE A 170 -18.03 -15.02 -2.91
C ILE A 170 -17.35 -14.99 -4.28
N ALA A 171 -18.12 -14.78 -5.35
CA ALA A 171 -17.60 -14.58 -6.69
C ALA A 171 -18.22 -13.30 -7.28
N ALA A 172 -17.47 -12.60 -8.11
CA ALA A 172 -17.91 -11.37 -8.76
C ALA A 172 -18.02 -11.57 -10.27
N HIS A 173 -18.95 -10.85 -10.91
CA HIS A 173 -18.91 -10.66 -12.36
C HIS A 173 -17.80 -9.66 -12.72
N GLU A 174 -17.28 -9.70 -13.95
CA GLU A 174 -16.22 -8.79 -14.42
C GLU A 174 -16.55 -7.30 -14.13
N VAL A 175 -17.81 -6.90 -14.34
CA VAL A 175 -18.26 -5.53 -14.05
C VAL A 175 -18.25 -5.20 -12.56
N GLU A 176 -18.61 -6.16 -11.71
CA GLU A 176 -18.61 -5.98 -10.26
C GLU A 176 -17.19 -6.01 -9.70
N GLU A 177 -16.31 -6.84 -10.26
CA GLU A 177 -14.90 -6.92 -9.87
C GLU A 177 -14.21 -5.57 -10.03
N ILE A 178 -14.41 -4.91 -11.17
CA ILE A 178 -13.91 -3.55 -11.42
C ILE A 178 -14.45 -2.56 -10.38
N GLY A 179 -15.75 -2.66 -10.06
CA GLY A 179 -16.39 -1.80 -9.05
C GLY A 179 -15.84 -2.02 -7.64
N VAL A 180 -15.66 -3.28 -7.23
CA VAL A 180 -15.12 -3.65 -5.92
C VAL A 180 -13.64 -3.27 -5.82
N GLU A 181 -12.85 -3.50 -6.86
CA GLU A 181 -11.45 -3.09 -6.90
C GLU A 181 -11.32 -1.57 -6.77
N HIS A 182 -12.18 -0.82 -7.46
CA HIS A 182 -12.23 0.64 -7.34
C HIS A 182 -12.53 1.10 -5.91
N LEU A 183 -13.49 0.46 -5.23
CA LEU A 183 -13.83 0.76 -3.83
C LEU A 183 -12.72 0.38 -2.84
N LEU A 184 -11.90 -0.63 -3.17
CA LEU A 184 -10.84 -1.13 -2.30
C LEU A 184 -9.48 -0.48 -2.57
N ARG A 185 -9.39 0.53 -3.44
CA ARG A 185 -8.13 1.17 -3.82
C ARG A 185 -7.40 1.81 -2.62
N ASP A 186 -8.16 2.29 -1.63
CA ASP A 186 -7.63 2.91 -0.41
C ASP A 186 -7.33 1.90 0.70
N VAL A 187 -7.83 0.66 0.58
CA VAL A 187 -7.71 -0.40 1.61
C VAL A 187 -6.65 -1.43 1.24
N LYS A 188 -6.47 -1.70 -0.07
CA LYS A 188 -5.44 -2.61 -0.55
C LYS A 188 -4.15 -1.85 -0.80
N ASP A 189 -3.16 -2.07 0.06
CA ASP A 189 -1.77 -1.67 -0.20
C ASP A 189 -1.25 -2.42 -1.45
N THR A 190 -1.34 -1.78 -2.61
CA THR A 190 -0.80 -2.31 -3.88
C THR A 190 0.73 -2.47 -3.87
N THR A 191 1.39 -1.92 -2.84
CA THR A 191 2.82 -2.02 -2.56
C THR A 191 3.21 -3.34 -1.88
N ILE A 192 2.24 -4.12 -1.40
CA ILE A 192 2.52 -5.41 -0.76
C ILE A 192 3.09 -6.39 -1.81
N SER A 193 4.35 -6.75 -1.60
CA SER A 193 5.03 -7.78 -2.40
C SER A 193 4.24 -9.09 -2.40
N THR A 194 4.27 -9.85 -3.50
CA THR A 194 3.53 -11.13 -3.63
C THR A 194 3.80 -12.08 -2.47
N LEU A 195 5.03 -12.13 -1.96
CA LEU A 195 5.35 -12.92 -0.77
C LEU A 195 4.57 -12.44 0.46
N ALA A 196 4.56 -11.14 0.72
CA ALA A 196 3.92 -10.61 1.92
C ALA A 196 2.42 -10.97 1.93
N THR A 197 1.78 -10.99 0.76
CA THR A 197 0.41 -11.52 0.59
C THR A 197 0.32 -13.01 0.90
N GLU A 198 1.23 -13.84 0.38
CA GLU A 198 1.26 -15.29 0.64
C GLU A 198 1.50 -15.63 2.12
N VAL A 199 2.43 -14.94 2.78
CA VAL A 199 2.72 -15.10 4.22
C VAL A 199 1.53 -14.67 5.05
N THR A 200 0.90 -13.54 4.70
CA THR A 200 -0.31 -13.07 5.36
C THR A 200 -1.45 -14.08 5.18
N GLY A 201 -1.59 -14.67 3.99
CA GLY A 201 -2.53 -15.75 3.71
C GLY A 201 -2.30 -17.00 4.57
N LYS A 202 -1.04 -17.46 4.70
CA LYS A 202 -0.67 -18.59 5.58
C LYS A 202 -0.96 -18.28 7.05
N LEU A 203 -0.66 -17.07 7.51
CA LEU A 203 -0.95 -16.64 8.87
C LEU A 203 -2.47 -16.58 9.14
N ALA A 204 -3.23 -16.05 8.19
CA ALA A 204 -4.69 -16.01 8.24
C ALA A 204 -5.29 -17.42 8.29
N ALA A 205 -4.78 -18.36 7.48
CA ALA A 205 -5.22 -19.74 7.47
C ALA A 205 -4.95 -20.44 8.82
N LEU A 206 -3.79 -20.21 9.45
CA LEU A 206 -3.47 -20.75 10.78
C LEU A 206 -4.39 -20.17 11.87
N LYS A 207 -4.68 -18.87 11.82
CA LYS A 207 -5.66 -18.24 12.73
C LYS A 207 -7.05 -18.83 12.54
N GLY A 208 -7.47 -19.07 11.30
CA GLY A 208 -8.73 -19.73 10.98
C GLY A 208 -8.80 -21.15 11.53
N LEU A 209 -7.73 -21.93 11.40
CA LEU A 209 -7.65 -23.28 11.96
C LEU A 209 -7.75 -23.28 13.49
N ASP A 210 -7.05 -22.36 14.18
CA ASP A 210 -7.14 -22.20 15.64
C ASP A 210 -8.57 -21.88 16.08
N ALA A 211 -9.25 -20.95 15.39
CA ALA A 211 -10.64 -20.62 15.67
C ALA A 211 -11.58 -21.84 15.52
N ARG A 212 -11.44 -22.62 14.43
CA ARG A 212 -12.25 -23.82 14.19
C ARG A 212 -11.98 -24.93 15.21
N LEU A 213 -10.72 -25.12 15.63
CA LEU A 213 -10.39 -26.08 16.68
C LEU A 213 -10.99 -25.67 18.04
N LYS A 214 -11.03 -24.37 18.34
CA LYS A 214 -11.69 -23.83 19.53
C LYS A 214 -13.21 -24.04 19.50
N GLU A 215 -13.85 -23.89 18.35
CA GLU A 215 -15.27 -24.20 18.17
C GLU A 215 -15.58 -25.68 18.39
N ILE A 216 -14.78 -26.58 17.80
CA ILE A 216 -14.91 -28.03 17.99
C ILE A 216 -14.79 -28.38 19.47
N ARG A 217 -13.79 -27.82 20.16
CA ARG A 217 -13.65 -27.98 21.61
C ARG A 217 -14.88 -27.47 22.36
N GLY A 218 -15.37 -26.28 22.01
CA GLY A 218 -16.55 -25.70 22.63
C GLY A 218 -17.80 -26.56 22.47
N TYR A 219 -17.99 -27.20 21.31
CA TYR A 219 -19.06 -28.17 21.10
C TYR A 219 -18.91 -29.38 22.02
N LEU A 220 -17.71 -29.97 22.11
CA LEU A 220 -17.45 -31.12 22.98
C LEU A 220 -17.67 -30.77 24.46
N ASP A 221 -17.23 -29.60 24.90
CA ASP A 221 -17.46 -29.11 26.27
C ASP A 221 -18.96 -28.98 26.57
N LEU A 222 -19.77 -28.49 25.62
CA LEU A 222 -21.24 -28.38 25.77
C LEU A 222 -21.96 -29.74 25.80
N VAL A 223 -21.44 -30.74 25.07
CA VAL A 223 -21.96 -32.12 25.09
C VAL A 223 -21.61 -32.79 26.41
N ILE A 224 -20.39 -32.60 26.93
CA ILE A 224 -19.95 -33.11 28.23
C ILE A 224 -20.77 -32.50 29.37
N ASP A 225 -21.05 -31.19 29.29
CA ASP A 225 -21.93 -30.47 30.23
C ASP A 225 -23.40 -30.91 30.17
N GLY A 226 -23.79 -31.72 29.17
CA GLY A 226 -25.17 -32.17 28.96
C GLY A 226 -26.13 -31.08 28.46
N LYS A 227 -25.61 -29.93 27.98
CA LYS A 227 -26.44 -28.81 27.45
C LYS A 227 -26.92 -29.07 26.03
N LEU A 228 -26.14 -29.81 25.23
CA LEU A 228 -26.48 -30.20 23.86
C LEU A 228 -26.57 -31.72 23.73
N PRO A 229 -27.55 -32.24 22.97
CA PRO A 229 -27.62 -33.67 22.68
C PRO A 229 -26.46 -34.10 21.79
N LEU A 230 -26.02 -35.34 21.96
CA LEU A 230 -24.94 -35.91 21.16
C LEU A 230 -25.39 -36.13 19.70
N ASN A 231 -24.67 -35.53 18.75
CA ASN A 231 -24.79 -35.88 17.33
C ASN A 231 -23.68 -36.87 16.93
N HIS A 232 -24.08 -38.08 16.53
CA HIS A 232 -23.15 -39.15 16.16
C HIS A 232 -22.37 -38.86 14.86
N GLU A 233 -22.97 -38.16 13.89
CA GLU A 233 -22.30 -37.85 12.62
C GLU A 233 -21.07 -36.97 12.82
N ILE A 234 -21.20 -35.94 13.67
CA ILE A 234 -20.10 -35.04 14.02
C ILE A 234 -18.96 -35.84 14.67
N LEU A 235 -19.29 -36.80 15.55
CA LEU A 235 -18.27 -37.65 16.18
C LEU A 235 -17.55 -38.55 15.17
N TYR A 236 -18.26 -39.14 14.21
CA TYR A 236 -17.64 -39.95 13.16
C TYR A 236 -16.67 -39.12 12.34
N HIS A 237 -17.07 -37.91 11.92
CA HIS A 237 -16.17 -37.01 11.20
C HIS A 237 -14.95 -36.61 12.03
N LEU A 238 -15.12 -36.33 13.33
CA LEU A 238 -13.99 -36.03 14.21
C LEU A 238 -13.04 -37.23 14.35
N GLN A 239 -13.57 -38.44 14.49
CA GLN A 239 -12.77 -39.66 14.54
C GLN A 239 -11.99 -39.88 13.24
N ASP A 240 -12.61 -39.67 12.09
CA ASP A 240 -11.95 -39.75 10.79
C ASP A 240 -10.81 -38.73 10.66
N VAL A 241 -11.02 -37.49 11.12
CA VAL A 241 -9.98 -36.47 11.14
C VAL A 241 -8.77 -36.92 11.95
N PHE A 242 -8.97 -37.51 13.14
CA PHE A 242 -7.87 -38.02 13.96
C PHE A 242 -7.17 -39.23 13.31
N ASN A 243 -7.92 -40.10 12.65
CA ASN A 243 -7.37 -41.27 11.94
C ASN A 243 -6.53 -40.86 10.71
N LEU A 244 -6.87 -39.74 10.08
CA LEU A 244 -6.16 -39.20 8.90
C LEU A 244 -4.93 -38.35 9.26
N LEU A 245 -4.65 -38.10 10.54
CA LEU A 245 -3.50 -37.30 10.93
C LEU A 245 -2.19 -37.98 10.48
N PRO A 246 -1.36 -37.29 9.69
CA PRO A 246 -0.15 -37.90 9.13
C PRO A 246 0.90 -38.12 10.22
N ASN A 247 1.52 -39.31 10.22
CA ASN A 247 2.69 -39.57 11.05
C ASN A 247 3.94 -38.98 10.39
N LEU A 248 4.46 -37.89 10.96
CA LEU A 248 5.63 -37.18 10.41
C LEU A 248 6.98 -37.87 10.69
N ASN A 249 7.01 -38.88 11.56
CA ASN A 249 8.25 -39.53 12.01
C ASN A 249 8.68 -40.72 11.13
N VAL A 250 8.11 -40.86 9.93
CA VAL A 250 8.47 -41.93 8.99
C VAL A 250 9.77 -41.55 8.28
N ALA A 251 10.78 -42.45 8.30
CA ALA A 251 12.11 -42.17 7.75
C ALA A 251 12.07 -41.81 6.25
N ASP A 252 11.19 -42.46 5.49
CA ASP A 252 10.99 -42.18 4.06
C ASP A 252 10.45 -40.77 3.81
N LEU A 253 9.55 -40.29 4.68
CA LEU A 253 9.00 -38.94 4.58
C LEU A 253 10.06 -37.89 4.91
N ILE A 254 10.87 -38.10 5.95
CA ILE A 254 12.00 -37.23 6.30
C ILE A 254 12.99 -37.14 5.14
N LYS A 255 13.30 -38.29 4.52
CA LYS A 255 14.17 -38.34 3.34
C LYS A 255 13.56 -37.58 2.16
N ALA A 256 12.26 -37.76 1.89
CA ALA A 256 11.55 -37.05 0.84
C ALA A 256 11.55 -35.53 1.06
N PHE A 257 11.31 -35.07 2.30
CA PHE A 257 11.42 -33.66 2.67
C PHE A 257 12.83 -33.13 2.44
N ALA A 258 13.86 -33.85 2.87
CA ALA A 258 15.25 -33.43 2.68
C ALA A 258 15.61 -33.28 1.19
N VAL A 259 15.20 -34.23 0.34
CA VAL A 259 15.41 -34.16 -1.11
C VAL A 259 14.66 -32.96 -1.69
N LYS A 260 13.38 -32.79 -1.34
CA LYS A 260 12.57 -31.69 -1.88
C LYS A 260 13.08 -30.32 -1.46
N THR A 261 13.50 -30.18 -0.20
CA THR A 261 14.11 -28.94 0.32
C THR A 261 15.42 -28.65 -0.40
N ASN A 262 16.26 -29.66 -0.65
CA ASN A 262 17.50 -29.50 -1.38
C ASN A 262 17.26 -29.01 -2.82
N ASP A 263 16.28 -29.60 -3.52
CA ASP A 263 15.90 -29.17 -4.87
C ASP A 263 15.40 -27.72 -4.88
N GLN A 264 14.61 -27.32 -3.89
CA GLN A 264 14.11 -25.96 -3.77
C GLN A 264 15.25 -24.97 -3.44
N MET A 265 16.17 -25.33 -2.55
CA MET A 265 17.36 -24.52 -2.25
C MET A 265 18.23 -24.30 -3.47
N LEU A 266 18.36 -25.31 -4.34
CA LEU A 266 19.09 -25.16 -5.60
C LEU A 266 18.46 -24.10 -6.52
N VAL A 267 17.13 -24.09 -6.63
CA VAL A 267 16.40 -23.08 -7.42
C VAL A 267 16.58 -21.68 -6.82
N ILE A 268 16.52 -21.55 -5.49
CA ILE A 268 16.75 -20.29 -4.80
C ILE A 268 18.18 -19.80 -5.04
N TYR A 269 19.16 -20.69 -4.94
CA TYR A 269 20.57 -20.38 -5.17
C TYR A 269 20.82 -19.90 -6.59
N LEU A 270 20.32 -20.64 -7.60
CA LEU A 270 20.45 -20.24 -9.00
C LEU A 270 19.77 -18.88 -9.28
N SER A 271 18.58 -18.67 -8.73
CA SER A 271 17.86 -17.39 -8.85
C SER A 271 18.65 -16.24 -8.23
N SER A 272 19.30 -16.47 -7.08
CA SER A 272 20.13 -15.48 -6.42
C SER A 272 21.37 -15.13 -7.24
N LEU A 273 22.04 -16.13 -7.83
CA LEU A 273 23.19 -15.92 -8.71
C LEU A 273 22.82 -15.09 -9.95
N ILE A 274 21.70 -15.43 -10.60
CA ILE A 274 21.21 -14.67 -11.76
C ILE A 274 20.93 -13.22 -11.36
N ARG A 275 20.27 -12.99 -10.21
CA ARG A 275 20.05 -11.62 -9.69
C ARG A 275 21.35 -10.88 -9.41
N SER A 276 22.35 -11.53 -8.83
CA SER A 276 23.67 -10.93 -8.58
C SER A 276 24.39 -10.55 -9.89
N VAL A 277 24.31 -11.39 -10.92
CA VAL A 277 24.90 -11.09 -12.24
C VAL A 277 24.21 -9.91 -12.89
N ILE A 278 22.86 -9.87 -12.86
CA ILE A 278 22.09 -8.73 -13.39
C ILE A 278 22.44 -7.45 -12.62
N ALA A 279 22.49 -7.51 -11.29
CA ALA A 279 22.87 -6.37 -10.46
C ALA A 279 24.29 -5.88 -10.76
N LEU A 280 25.24 -6.80 -10.96
CA LEU A 280 26.61 -6.45 -11.33
C LEU A 280 26.67 -5.83 -12.74
N HIS A 281 25.94 -6.36 -13.71
CA HIS A 281 25.87 -5.79 -15.05
C HIS A 281 25.31 -4.37 -15.01
N ASN A 282 24.23 -4.16 -14.25
CA ASN A 282 23.66 -2.83 -14.02
C ASN A 282 24.69 -1.90 -13.34
N LEU A 283 25.45 -2.39 -12.37
CA LEU A 283 26.50 -1.61 -11.71
C LEU A 283 27.65 -1.24 -12.67
N ILE A 284 28.07 -2.17 -13.53
CA ILE A 284 29.10 -1.91 -14.56
C ILE A 284 28.59 -0.85 -15.52
N ASN A 285 27.37 -0.97 -16.01
CA ASN A 285 26.76 0.00 -16.91
C ASN A 285 26.68 1.37 -16.25
N ASN A 286 26.20 1.43 -15.00
CA ASN A 286 26.17 2.67 -14.21
C ASN A 286 27.59 3.27 -14.05
N LYS A 287 28.60 2.46 -13.77
CA LYS A 287 29.99 2.92 -13.60
C LYS A 287 30.64 3.37 -14.91
N MET A 288 30.36 2.69 -16.01
CA MET A 288 30.83 3.09 -17.34
C MET A 288 30.25 4.44 -17.74
N LEU A 289 28.93 4.60 -17.59
CA LEU A 289 28.24 5.86 -17.83
C LEU A 289 28.88 6.96 -16.96
N ASN A 290 29.02 6.73 -15.65
CA ASN A 290 29.63 7.71 -14.75
C ASN A 290 31.06 8.13 -15.17
N LYS A 291 31.88 7.17 -15.59
CA LYS A 291 33.26 7.42 -16.04
C LYS A 291 33.33 8.17 -17.38
N GLU A 292 32.40 7.90 -18.30
CA GLU A 292 32.29 8.65 -19.54
C GLU A 292 31.87 10.09 -19.28
N HIS A 293 30.94 10.30 -18.35
CA HIS A 293 30.56 11.63 -17.90
C HIS A 293 31.75 12.38 -17.25
N GLU A 294 32.55 11.72 -16.41
CA GLU A 294 33.76 12.34 -15.81
C GLU A 294 34.77 12.80 -16.88
N LYS A 295 35.06 11.95 -17.87
CA LYS A 295 35.98 12.32 -18.97
C LYS A 295 35.46 13.45 -19.84
N ALA A 296 34.15 13.53 -20.05
CA ALA A 296 33.54 14.61 -20.82
C ALA A 296 33.64 15.97 -20.09
N GLU A 297 33.69 15.95 -18.76
CA GLU A 297 33.93 17.14 -17.94
C GLU A 297 35.39 17.59 -18.00
N ASP A 298 36.34 16.66 -17.95
CA ASP A 298 37.78 16.96 -18.03
C ASP A 298 38.24 17.51 -19.40
N ALA A 299 37.49 17.23 -20.48
CA ALA A 299 37.86 17.61 -21.85
C ALA A 299 37.47 19.04 -22.27
N LYS A 300 36.80 19.83 -21.41
CA LYS A 300 36.39 21.22 -21.74
C LYS A 300 37.57 22.20 -21.52
N PRO A 301 38.04 22.96 -22.54
CA PRO A 301 39.21 23.84 -22.39
C PRO A 301 38.88 25.15 -21.65
N ALA A 302 39.82 25.61 -20.81
CA ALA A 302 39.68 26.84 -20.02
C ALA A 302 39.81 28.10 -20.89
N THR A 303 38.78 28.95 -20.90
CA THR A 303 38.73 30.22 -21.63
C THR A 303 39.11 31.40 -20.73
N VAL A 304 40.09 32.19 -21.15
CA VAL A 304 40.57 33.43 -20.49
C VAL A 304 39.73 34.64 -20.95
N PRO A 305 39.25 35.53 -20.07
CA PRO A 305 38.48 36.71 -20.48
C PRO A 305 39.34 37.97 -20.70
N PRO A 306 38.87 38.95 -21.52
CA PRO A 306 39.63 40.12 -21.95
C PRO A 306 39.50 41.34 -21.01
N ILE A 307 40.54 42.17 -21.00
CA ILE A 307 40.71 43.41 -20.22
C ILE A 307 40.07 44.60 -20.94
N SER A 308 39.20 45.38 -20.29
CA SER A 308 39.07 46.84 -20.51
C SER A 308 38.19 47.53 -19.45
N GLY A 309 38.64 48.67 -18.93
CA GLY A 309 37.80 49.61 -18.18
C GLY A 309 38.55 50.47 -17.15
N THR A 310 39.10 51.61 -17.57
CA THR A 310 39.70 52.67 -16.74
C THR A 310 38.66 53.61 -16.10
N HIS A 311 39.04 54.11 -14.91
CA HIS A 311 38.43 55.08 -13.97
C HIS A 311 37.74 56.36 -14.48
N GLU A 312 36.79 56.89 -13.69
CA GLU A 312 36.76 58.23 -13.01
C GLU A 312 35.39 58.44 -12.28
N LEU A 313 35.29 58.48 -10.94
CA LEU A 313 35.41 59.60 -9.97
C LEU A 313 34.34 60.73 -10.06
N GLY A 314 33.53 60.88 -8.99
CA GLY A 314 33.15 62.22 -8.49
C GLY A 314 31.71 62.49 -8.01
N SER A 315 31.58 62.74 -6.69
CA SER A 315 30.84 63.84 -6.00
C SER A 315 29.32 63.79 -5.64
N ASN A 316 29.12 63.82 -4.31
CA ASN A 316 28.30 64.73 -3.46
C ASN A 316 26.76 64.69 -3.35
N GLY A 317 26.32 64.82 -2.08
CA GLY A 317 25.02 65.30 -1.56
C GLY A 317 24.08 64.14 -1.15
N GLY A 318 23.65 63.93 0.10
CA GLY A 318 23.36 64.83 1.20
C GLY A 318 21.85 64.95 1.35
N ASP A 319 21.22 64.24 2.30
CA ASP A 319 20.05 64.70 3.05
C ASP A 319 19.61 63.75 4.17
N PHE A 320 18.90 64.36 5.12
CA PHE A 320 18.75 64.07 6.55
C PHE A 320 17.35 63.50 6.87
N ILE A 321 17.13 63.16 8.16
CA ILE A 321 15.87 62.78 8.86
C ILE A 321 15.65 61.25 8.92
N GLY A 322 15.52 60.55 10.06
CA GLY A 322 15.33 60.94 11.46
C GLY A 322 14.14 60.18 12.07
N CYS A 323 14.38 59.57 13.24
CA CYS A 323 13.42 59.00 14.22
C CYS A 323 12.85 57.60 13.89
N GLY A 324 12.80 56.63 14.81
CA GLY A 324 13.12 56.62 16.25
C GLY A 324 12.28 55.55 16.97
N GLY A 325 12.87 54.94 18.01
CA GLY A 325 12.20 54.19 19.10
C GLY A 325 11.79 52.76 18.73
N ASP A 326 11.82 51.78 19.63
CA ASP A 326 12.19 51.71 21.04
C ASP A 326 12.26 50.19 21.34
N CYS A 327 13.38 49.67 21.83
CA CYS A 327 13.57 49.25 23.23
C CYS A 327 12.69 48.11 23.76
N GLY A 328 13.35 47.07 24.29
CA GLY A 328 12.79 46.23 25.35
C GLY A 328 12.96 44.72 25.13
N ASN A 329 14.16 44.14 25.19
CA ASN A 329 15.01 43.90 26.37
C ASN A 329 14.57 42.68 27.22
N ARG A 330 15.60 41.89 27.59
CA ARG A 330 15.70 40.77 28.56
C ARG A 330 15.33 39.38 28.02
N GLY A 331 16.21 38.39 28.01
CA GLY A 331 17.54 38.23 28.62
C GLY A 331 17.57 37.02 29.55
N ASN A 332 18.64 36.22 29.42
CA ASN A 332 19.19 35.23 30.36
C ASN A 332 18.29 34.01 30.70
N GLU A 333 18.79 32.79 30.90
CA GLU A 333 20.13 32.24 31.13
C GLU A 333 20.02 30.71 30.92
N GLY A 334 21.05 30.04 30.40
CA GLY A 334 21.86 29.13 31.20
C GLY A 334 21.19 27.77 31.48
N ARG A 335 21.28 26.79 30.57
CA ARG A 335 22.34 25.77 30.50
C ARG A 335 22.45 24.89 31.76
N SER A 336 21.92 23.67 31.67
CA SER A 336 22.41 22.51 32.42
C SER A 336 22.71 21.38 31.44
N LYS A 337 23.98 20.97 31.43
CA LYS A 337 24.57 19.89 30.63
C LYS A 337 24.02 18.54 31.09
N GLU A 338 23.59 17.71 30.14
CA GLU A 338 23.67 16.26 30.24
C GLU A 338 24.21 15.72 28.91
N ASP A 339 25.39 15.09 28.95
CA ASP A 339 26.04 14.44 27.82
C ASP A 339 25.35 13.10 27.49
N PRO A 340 25.19 12.72 26.21
CA PRO A 340 24.99 11.33 25.85
C PRO A 340 26.18 10.78 25.05
N ILE A 341 26.92 9.88 25.71
CA ILE A 341 27.34 8.54 25.25
C ILE A 341 27.62 8.42 23.74
N ILE A 342 28.92 8.43 23.40
CA ILE A 342 29.45 8.02 22.10
C ILE A 342 29.32 6.49 21.95
N TYR A 343 28.59 6.03 20.93
CA TYR A 343 28.81 4.71 20.32
C TYR A 343 29.65 4.90 19.05
N SER A 344 30.93 4.56 19.12
CA SER A 344 31.82 4.40 17.97
C SER A 344 31.59 3.03 17.33
N ASN A 345 31.10 2.99 16.09
CA ASN A 345 31.15 1.79 15.26
C ASN A 345 32.48 1.78 14.48
N THR A 346 33.45 1.04 15.01
CA THR A 346 34.68 0.66 14.29
C THR A 346 34.37 -0.48 13.31
N MET A 347 34.56 -0.22 12.01
CA MET A 347 34.66 -1.27 10.99
C MET A 347 35.98 -2.04 11.16
N GLU A 348 35.90 -3.35 11.40
CA GLU A 348 37.03 -4.25 11.19
C GLU A 348 37.04 -4.77 9.74
N LEU A 349 38.08 -4.36 9.01
CA LEU A 349 38.57 -5.01 7.80
C LEU A 349 39.46 -6.19 8.22
N LEU A 350 39.14 -7.41 7.78
CA LEU A 350 40.07 -8.54 7.85
C LEU A 350 40.49 -8.99 6.45
N SER A 351 41.71 -8.61 6.12
CA SER A 351 42.58 -9.18 5.10
C SER A 351 43.07 -10.57 5.51
N PHE A 352 43.06 -11.54 4.59
CA PHE A 352 43.89 -12.74 4.72
C PHE A 352 44.66 -13.00 3.42
N SER A 353 45.97 -13.20 3.56
CA SER A 353 46.93 -13.47 2.50
C SER A 353 47.61 -14.84 2.71
N CYS A 354 47.94 -15.45 1.56
CA CYS A 354 49.04 -16.39 1.28
C CYS A 354 48.96 -17.91 1.60
N TYR A 355 48.74 -18.67 0.51
CA TYR A 355 49.64 -19.69 -0.10
C TYR A 355 49.79 -21.12 0.52
N PRO A 356 50.29 -22.12 -0.25
CA PRO A 356 49.70 -23.46 -0.33
C PRO A 356 50.66 -24.59 0.06
N SER A 357 50.14 -25.79 0.36
CA SER A 357 50.98 -27.00 0.31
C SER A 357 50.18 -28.29 0.18
N SER A 358 50.81 -29.18 -0.57
CA SER A 358 50.38 -30.43 -1.16
C SER A 358 50.46 -31.64 -0.22
N ASN A 359 49.85 -32.74 -0.69
CA ASN A 359 49.99 -34.13 -0.25
C ASN A 359 49.22 -34.57 1.01
N LEU A 360 48.31 -35.54 0.83
CA LEU A 360 48.54 -36.87 1.41
C LEU A 360 47.70 -37.94 0.68
N ARG A 361 48.40 -38.91 0.08
CA ARG A 361 47.84 -40.23 -0.27
C ARG A 361 47.91 -41.14 0.96
N ARG A 362 46.99 -42.12 0.95
CA ARG A 362 47.13 -43.55 1.32
C ARG A 362 46.36 -44.10 2.55
N PHE A 363 45.28 -44.84 2.20
CA PHE A 363 45.03 -46.27 2.46
C PHE A 363 44.94 -46.81 3.91
N LEU A 364 43.69 -47.18 4.31
CA LEU A 364 43.18 -48.46 4.92
C LEU A 364 43.87 -49.09 6.17
N PRO A 365 43.26 -50.07 6.90
CA PRO A 365 41.85 -50.34 7.26
C PRO A 365 41.60 -50.81 8.73
N VAL A 366 40.33 -50.77 9.14
CA VAL A 366 39.50 -51.66 10.00
C VAL A 366 40.17 -52.75 10.89
N LYS A 367 39.81 -52.82 12.19
CA LYS A 367 39.10 -53.96 12.87
C LYS A 367 38.79 -53.73 14.37
N PRO A 368 37.83 -54.49 14.97
CA PRO A 368 36.97 -54.06 16.08
C PRO A 368 37.16 -54.86 17.39
N LEU A 369 36.62 -54.36 18.52
CA LEU A 369 36.41 -55.09 19.78
C LEU A 369 35.10 -54.57 20.44
N ARG A 370 34.01 -55.36 20.47
CA ARG A 370 33.55 -56.31 21.51
C ARG A 370 32.96 -55.68 22.79
N SER A 371 31.63 -55.85 22.88
CA SER A 371 30.78 -56.19 24.05
C SER A 371 30.98 -55.49 25.40
N PHE A 372 29.91 -54.94 25.98
CA PHE A 372 29.31 -55.44 27.24
C PHE A 372 27.94 -54.76 27.50
N SER A 373 27.17 -55.40 28.38
CA SER A 373 25.71 -55.38 28.49
C SER A 373 25.14 -54.39 29.53
N LEU A 374 23.94 -53.88 29.21
CA LEU A 374 22.80 -53.45 30.03
C LEU A 374 23.02 -52.85 31.44
N ARG A 375 22.50 -51.63 31.65
CA ARG A 375 21.68 -51.27 32.84
C ARG A 375 20.63 -50.21 32.49
N ARG A 376 19.41 -50.47 32.94
CA ARG A 376 18.20 -49.63 32.97
C ARG A 376 18.26 -48.72 34.20
N ILE A 377 17.84 -47.45 34.09
CA ILE A 377 17.12 -46.61 35.09
C ILE A 377 16.61 -45.33 34.38
N GLN A 378 15.47 -44.82 34.87
CA GLN A 378 14.52 -43.85 34.33
C GLN A 378 14.84 -42.36 34.71
N PRO A 379 14.00 -41.36 34.37
CA PRO A 379 14.39 -40.08 33.77
C PRO A 379 14.61 -38.94 34.77
N LEU A 380 15.25 -37.86 34.32
CA LEU A 380 15.18 -36.55 34.98
C LEU A 380 14.85 -35.47 33.94
N GLU A 381 13.78 -34.73 34.21
CA GLU A 381 13.36 -33.55 33.49
C GLU A 381 14.43 -32.44 33.55
N GLN A 382 14.65 -31.77 32.43
CA GLN A 382 14.97 -30.35 32.47
C GLN A 382 14.54 -29.64 31.18
N SER A 383 13.63 -28.70 31.38
CA SER A 383 13.18 -27.66 30.47
C SER A 383 14.34 -26.88 29.87
N VAL A 384 14.39 -26.80 28.53
CA VAL A 384 15.07 -25.71 27.82
C VAL A 384 14.14 -25.24 26.70
N LYS A 385 13.63 -24.01 26.88
CA LYS A 385 13.06 -23.19 25.82
C LYS A 385 14.18 -22.79 24.86
N CYS A 386 14.01 -23.04 23.57
CA CYS A 386 14.80 -22.39 22.53
C CYS A 386 13.88 -21.90 21.41
N SER A 387 13.90 -20.59 21.22
CA SER A 387 13.33 -19.85 20.09
C SER A 387 14.18 -20.09 18.84
N PHE A 388 13.54 -20.34 17.68
CA PHE A 388 14.13 -20.18 16.35
C PHE A 388 12.98 -19.88 15.38
N GLN A 389 12.78 -18.63 14.96
CA GLN A 389 13.35 -18.00 13.75
C GLN A 389 13.10 -18.80 12.47
N THR A 390 12.01 -18.41 11.81
CA THR A 390 11.57 -18.75 10.46
C THR A 390 12.36 -18.00 9.38
N LEU A 391 12.61 -18.68 8.26
CA LEU A 391 12.95 -18.07 6.96
C LEU A 391 12.07 -18.73 5.88
N GLY A 392 11.32 -17.89 5.14
CA GLY A 392 10.46 -18.24 3.98
C GLY A 392 11.28 -18.64 2.74
N TYR A 393 10.73 -19.14 1.63
CA TYR A 393 9.95 -18.50 0.53
C TYR A 393 9.62 -19.65 -0.49
N ASP A 394 8.43 -19.85 -1.09
CA ASP A 394 7.59 -19.14 -2.11
C ASP A 394 7.92 -19.43 -3.61
N PHE A 395 6.86 -19.63 -4.41
CA PHE A 395 6.85 -19.97 -5.85
C PHE A 395 5.61 -19.37 -6.58
N LYS A 396 5.78 -18.83 -7.80
CA LYS A 396 4.75 -18.15 -8.64
C LYS A 396 4.29 -18.96 -9.87
N PRO A 397 3.14 -18.57 -10.48
CA PRO A 397 3.07 -18.39 -11.95
C PRO A 397 2.40 -17.06 -12.42
N ASN A 398 2.61 -16.74 -13.70
CA ASN A 398 2.32 -15.47 -14.38
C ASN A 398 0.90 -15.35 -14.95
N PHE A 399 0.31 -14.15 -14.93
CA PHE A 399 -0.60 -13.64 -15.96
C PHE A 399 -0.48 -12.10 -16.05
N VAL A 400 -0.54 -11.56 -17.27
CA VAL A 400 -0.41 -10.14 -17.61
C VAL A 400 -1.78 -9.65 -18.09
N PHE A 401 -2.25 -8.52 -17.57
CA PHE A 401 -3.20 -7.64 -18.27
C PHE A 401 -2.95 -6.18 -17.91
N SER A 402 -3.05 -5.32 -18.94
CA SER A 402 -2.88 -3.88 -18.94
C SER A 402 -4.23 -3.24 -19.26
N ALA A 403 -4.66 -2.23 -18.49
CA ALA A 403 -5.42 -1.06 -18.95
C ALA A 403 -5.84 -0.18 -17.76
N SER A 404 -5.25 1.00 -17.63
CA SER A 404 -5.67 2.08 -16.73
C SER A 404 -6.59 3.05 -17.47
N SER A 405 -7.72 3.45 -16.85
CA SER A 405 -8.57 4.54 -17.34
C SER A 405 -8.57 5.73 -16.36
N PRO A 406 -8.69 6.99 -16.83
CA PRO A 406 -8.40 8.20 -16.05
C PRO A 406 -9.55 8.59 -15.12
N GLN A 407 -9.23 9.03 -13.89
CA GLN A 407 -10.22 9.53 -12.93
C GLN A 407 -10.51 11.02 -13.17
N THR A 408 -11.78 11.44 -13.03
CA THR A 408 -12.21 12.84 -13.17
C THR A 408 -12.32 13.58 -11.81
N PRO A 409 -12.14 14.92 -11.78
CA PRO A 409 -11.99 15.71 -10.55
C PRO A 409 -13.20 15.72 -9.59
N ALA A 410 -14.40 15.42 -10.09
CA ALA A 410 -15.65 15.60 -9.33
C ALA A 410 -15.86 14.54 -8.23
N THR A 411 -15.18 13.40 -8.31
CA THR A 411 -15.34 12.27 -7.36
C THR A 411 -14.56 12.49 -6.05
N ALA A 412 -13.61 13.43 -6.04
CA ALA A 412 -12.78 13.72 -4.86
C ALA A 412 -13.53 14.39 -3.69
N MET A 413 -14.69 15.00 -3.92
CA MET A 413 -15.37 15.80 -2.88
C MET A 413 -16.34 15.01 -1.99
N LYS A 414 -16.84 13.84 -2.42
CA LYS A 414 -17.93 13.15 -1.69
C LYS A 414 -17.48 12.15 -0.61
N GLY A 415 -16.21 11.75 -0.60
CA GLY A 415 -15.61 10.92 0.46
C GLY A 415 -14.91 11.74 1.57
N ALA A 416 -14.78 13.06 1.39
CA ALA A 416 -13.95 13.93 2.21
C ALA A 416 -14.56 14.35 3.56
N GLU A 417 -15.63 13.70 4.04
CA GLU A 417 -16.24 14.06 5.33
C GLU A 417 -15.54 13.43 6.54
N SER A 418 -14.69 12.41 6.35
CA SER A 418 -14.01 11.70 7.45
C SER A 418 -12.53 11.34 7.21
N ASP A 419 -11.95 11.69 6.06
CA ASP A 419 -10.55 11.39 5.74
C ASP A 419 -9.64 12.60 6.00
N ALA A 420 -8.46 12.35 6.56
CA ALA A 420 -7.49 13.39 6.94
C ALA A 420 -7.07 14.24 5.73
N MET A 421 -6.93 13.64 4.54
CA MET A 421 -6.58 14.37 3.32
C MET A 421 -7.72 15.28 2.84
N GLY A 422 -8.97 14.83 2.97
CA GLY A 422 -10.16 15.63 2.69
C GLY A 422 -10.31 16.84 3.64
N LEU A 423 -9.97 16.65 4.93
CA LEU A 423 -9.92 17.74 5.90
C LEU A 423 -8.82 18.76 5.58
N LEU A 424 -7.62 18.29 5.19
CA LEU A 424 -6.53 19.16 4.77
C LEU A 424 -6.89 19.95 3.50
N LEU A 425 -7.56 19.31 2.53
CA LEU A 425 -7.97 19.99 1.30
C LEU A 425 -8.99 21.11 1.56
N ARG A 426 -9.89 20.94 2.54
CA ARG A 426 -10.79 22.03 2.98
C ARG A 426 -10.04 23.23 3.56
N GLU A 427 -8.93 22.97 4.25
CA GLU A 427 -7.98 24.00 4.74
C GLU A 427 -6.99 24.47 3.65
N ARG A 428 -7.25 24.12 2.38
CA ARG A 428 -6.47 24.46 1.18
C ARG A 428 -5.03 23.96 1.26
N ILE A 429 -4.84 22.81 1.90
CA ILE A 429 -3.55 22.11 2.00
C ILE A 429 -3.56 20.93 1.04
N VAL A 430 -2.59 20.89 0.14
CA VAL A 430 -2.36 19.82 -0.84
C VAL A 430 -1.00 19.18 -0.54
N PHE A 431 -0.91 17.84 -0.60
CA PHE A 431 0.30 17.10 -0.26
C PHE A 431 0.83 16.29 -1.46
N LEU A 432 2.07 16.57 -1.86
CA LEU A 432 2.84 15.79 -2.83
C LEU A 432 3.90 14.98 -2.09
N GLY A 433 3.52 13.76 -1.67
CA GLY A 433 4.34 12.92 -0.78
C GLY A 433 5.02 11.71 -1.44
N THR A 434 4.78 11.48 -2.73
CA THR A 434 5.22 10.29 -3.45
C THR A 434 6.01 10.66 -4.70
N GLN A 435 6.57 9.66 -5.38
CA GLN A 435 7.13 9.84 -6.72
C GLN A 435 6.05 10.37 -7.68
N ILE A 436 6.44 11.20 -8.65
CA ILE A 436 5.50 11.86 -9.57
C ILE A 436 5.27 10.97 -10.79
N ASP A 437 4.07 10.43 -10.92
CA ASP A 437 3.56 9.77 -12.13
C ASP A 437 2.33 10.53 -12.67
N ASP A 438 1.78 10.08 -13.80
CA ASP A 438 0.63 10.72 -14.44
C ASP A 438 -0.61 10.74 -13.52
N PHE A 439 -0.80 9.69 -12.70
CA PHE A 439 -1.95 9.59 -11.81
C PHE A 439 -1.86 10.57 -10.64
N VAL A 440 -0.68 10.67 -10.01
CA VAL A 440 -0.40 11.64 -8.96
C VAL A 440 -0.50 13.06 -9.50
N ALA A 441 0.02 13.30 -10.72
CA ALA A 441 -0.07 14.61 -11.35
C ALA A 441 -1.52 15.02 -11.62
N ASP A 442 -2.35 14.15 -12.21
CA ASP A 442 -3.77 14.42 -12.44
C ASP A 442 -4.52 14.73 -11.15
N ALA A 443 -4.20 14.02 -10.05
CA ALA A 443 -4.81 14.28 -8.75
C ALA A 443 -4.43 15.66 -8.19
N ILE A 444 -3.14 16.01 -8.21
CA ILE A 444 -2.65 17.32 -7.74
C ILE A 444 -3.21 18.46 -8.59
N ILE A 445 -3.18 18.32 -9.92
CA ILE A 445 -3.74 19.28 -10.87
C ILE A 445 -5.23 19.50 -10.58
N SER A 446 -5.99 18.42 -10.41
CA SER A 446 -7.42 18.47 -10.10
C SER A 446 -7.70 19.20 -8.79
N GLN A 447 -6.89 18.94 -7.75
CA GLN A 447 -7.03 19.60 -6.45
C GLN A 447 -6.70 21.09 -6.54
N LEU A 448 -5.62 21.48 -7.22
CA LEU A 448 -5.23 22.88 -7.41
C LEU A 448 -6.31 23.67 -8.17
N LEU A 449 -6.81 23.12 -9.28
CA LEU A 449 -7.87 23.75 -10.06
C LEU A 449 -9.19 23.85 -9.29
N LEU A 450 -9.53 22.83 -8.50
CA LEU A 450 -10.71 22.85 -7.65
C LEU A 450 -10.62 23.95 -6.58
N LEU A 451 -9.48 24.06 -5.89
CA LEU A 451 -9.28 25.09 -4.87
C LEU A 451 -9.29 26.50 -5.46
N ASP A 452 -8.74 26.70 -6.65
CA ASP A 452 -8.83 27.98 -7.37
C ASP A 452 -10.27 28.32 -7.77
N ALA A 453 -11.04 27.34 -8.24
CA ALA A 453 -12.43 27.52 -8.62
C ALA A 453 -13.32 27.85 -7.41
N GLN A 454 -13.02 27.29 -6.23
CA GLN A 454 -13.76 27.55 -5.00
C GLN A 454 -13.50 28.96 -4.44
N ASP A 455 -12.23 29.35 -4.33
CA ASP A 455 -11.84 30.68 -3.86
C ASP A 455 -10.46 31.05 -4.43
N PRO A 456 -10.39 31.93 -5.44
CA PRO A 456 -9.12 32.33 -6.04
C PRO A 456 -8.37 33.39 -5.21
N THR A 457 -8.97 33.92 -4.14
CA THR A 457 -8.36 35.00 -3.33
C THR A 457 -7.49 34.50 -2.19
N LYS A 458 -7.68 33.24 -1.79
CA LYS A 458 -6.95 32.61 -0.70
C LYS A 458 -5.80 31.77 -1.21
N ASP A 459 -4.68 31.83 -0.50
CA ASP A 459 -3.51 31.01 -0.80
C ASP A 459 -3.81 29.51 -0.73
N ILE A 460 -3.08 28.74 -1.54
CA ILE A 460 -3.04 27.28 -1.50
C ILE A 460 -1.67 26.87 -0.98
N ARG A 461 -1.62 25.94 -0.02
CA ARG A 461 -0.36 25.42 0.53
C ARG A 461 -0.08 24.04 -0.07
N LEU A 462 0.96 23.94 -0.88
CA LEU A 462 1.44 22.70 -1.48
C LEU A 462 2.67 22.20 -0.73
N PHE A 463 2.52 21.15 0.06
CA PHE A 463 3.63 20.49 0.73
C PHE A 463 4.27 19.46 -0.19
N ILE A 464 5.60 19.47 -0.30
CA ILE A 464 6.37 18.65 -1.23
C ILE A 464 7.38 17.82 -0.44
N ASN A 465 7.24 16.49 -0.52
CA ASN A 465 8.21 15.51 -0.06
C ASN A 465 8.33 14.43 -1.15
N SER A 466 9.16 14.68 -2.15
CA SER A 466 9.25 13.84 -3.34
C SER A 466 10.64 13.85 -3.96
N THR A 467 11.07 12.69 -4.45
CA THR A 467 12.32 12.53 -5.20
C THR A 467 12.19 12.88 -6.69
N GLY A 468 11.03 13.40 -7.12
CA GLY A 468 10.70 13.69 -8.51
C GLY A 468 9.99 12.53 -9.20
N GLY A 469 10.04 12.48 -10.53
CA GLY A 469 9.42 11.40 -11.30
C GLY A 469 9.41 11.67 -12.80
N SER A 470 8.29 11.38 -13.44
CA SER A 470 8.09 11.65 -14.87
C SER A 470 8.18 13.16 -15.14
N LEU A 471 8.97 13.55 -16.14
CA LEU A 471 9.16 14.94 -16.52
C LEU A 471 7.86 15.56 -17.03
N SER A 472 7.15 14.88 -17.93
CA SER A 472 5.89 15.37 -18.51
C SER A 472 4.83 15.63 -17.43
N SER A 473 4.65 14.70 -16.51
CA SER A 473 3.68 14.81 -15.41
C SER A 473 4.06 15.96 -14.45
N SER A 474 5.35 16.14 -14.20
CA SER A 474 5.84 17.25 -13.37
C SER A 474 5.67 18.61 -14.05
N MET A 475 5.88 18.69 -15.37
CA MET A 475 5.64 19.91 -16.15
C MET A 475 4.15 20.27 -16.19
N ALA A 476 3.25 19.28 -16.27
CA ALA A 476 1.81 19.53 -16.19
C ALA A 476 1.40 20.17 -14.85
N ILE A 477 1.96 19.69 -13.72
CA ILE A 477 1.74 20.33 -12.41
C ILE A 477 2.30 21.75 -12.42
N TYR A 478 3.52 21.95 -12.94
CA TYR A 478 4.16 23.26 -13.02
C TYR A 478 3.34 24.27 -13.83
N ASP A 479 2.79 23.85 -14.97
CA ASP A 479 1.93 24.71 -15.81
C ASP A 479 0.66 25.10 -15.07
N VAL A 480 0.07 24.18 -14.29
CA VAL A 480 -1.12 24.46 -13.47
C VAL A 480 -0.80 25.42 -12.32
N LEU A 481 0.39 25.31 -11.71
CA LEU A 481 0.85 26.30 -10.73
C LEU A 481 0.93 27.72 -11.31
N LYS A 482 1.27 27.85 -12.61
CA LYS A 482 1.29 29.15 -13.31
C LYS A 482 -0.08 29.58 -13.85
N LEU A 483 -1.00 28.64 -14.04
CA LEU A 483 -2.35 28.88 -14.55
C LEU A 483 -3.32 29.36 -13.47
N VAL A 484 -3.19 28.82 -12.25
CA VAL A 484 -4.06 29.11 -11.11
C VAL A 484 -3.93 30.59 -10.71
N ARG A 485 -5.06 31.22 -10.33
CA ARG A 485 -5.13 32.64 -9.95
C ARG A 485 -4.78 32.85 -8.48
N ALA A 486 -5.12 31.89 -7.63
CA ALA A 486 -4.70 31.87 -6.24
C ALA A 486 -3.17 31.74 -6.12
N ASP A 487 -2.59 32.42 -5.13
CA ASP A 487 -1.18 32.23 -4.83
C ASP A 487 -0.93 30.82 -4.28
N VAL A 488 0.11 30.15 -4.79
CA VAL A 488 0.50 28.82 -4.31
C VAL A 488 1.79 28.91 -3.52
N SER A 489 1.71 28.67 -2.22
CA SER A 489 2.86 28.53 -1.33
C SER A 489 3.37 27.09 -1.37
N THR A 490 4.57 26.91 -1.88
CA THR A 490 5.24 25.60 -1.96
C THR A 490 6.14 25.40 -0.74
N ILE A 491 5.97 24.28 -0.01
CA ILE A 491 6.69 24.03 1.25
C ILE A 491 7.37 22.66 1.16
N ALA A 492 8.70 22.64 1.14
CA ALA A 492 9.47 21.40 1.04
C ALA A 492 9.74 20.75 2.41
N LEU A 493 9.40 19.46 2.53
CA LEU A 493 9.62 18.61 3.71
C LEU A 493 10.52 17.42 3.33
N GLY A 494 11.53 17.11 4.13
CA GLY A 494 12.37 15.92 3.95
C GLY A 494 13.26 16.00 2.71
N ILE A 495 12.70 15.78 1.52
CA ILE A 495 13.41 15.93 0.25
C ILE A 495 12.53 16.53 -0.86
N SER A 496 13.09 17.44 -1.64
CA SER A 496 12.54 17.89 -2.92
C SER A 496 13.63 17.78 -3.98
N ALA A 497 13.62 16.69 -4.73
CA ALA A 497 14.69 16.37 -5.68
C ALA A 497 14.18 16.24 -7.12
N SER A 498 15.09 16.45 -8.09
CA SER A 498 14.80 16.29 -9.51
C SER A 498 13.62 17.18 -9.93
N THR A 499 12.66 16.65 -10.68
CA THR A 499 11.51 17.42 -11.16
C THR A 499 10.63 18.00 -10.04
N ALA A 500 10.69 17.44 -8.81
CA ALA A 500 10.00 18.02 -7.66
C ALA A 500 10.60 19.35 -7.20
N SER A 501 11.91 19.58 -7.40
CA SER A 501 12.53 20.87 -7.10
C SER A 501 12.09 21.96 -8.06
N ILE A 502 11.71 21.59 -9.30
CA ILE A 502 11.14 22.51 -10.29
C ILE A 502 9.74 22.95 -9.84
N ILE A 503 8.93 22.01 -9.36
CA ILE A 503 7.60 22.32 -8.78
C ILE A 503 7.75 23.22 -7.56
N LEU A 504 8.73 22.94 -6.68
CA LEU A 504 9.05 23.79 -5.53
C LEU A 504 9.38 25.23 -5.96
N GLY A 505 10.27 25.39 -6.95
CA GLY A 505 10.64 26.68 -7.51
C GLY A 505 9.51 27.37 -8.31
N GLY A 506 8.49 26.62 -8.70
CA GLY A 506 7.32 27.07 -9.47
C GLY A 506 6.24 27.80 -8.66
N GLY A 507 6.28 27.71 -7.33
CA GLY A 507 5.37 28.44 -6.44
C GLY A 507 5.45 29.97 -6.59
N THR A 508 4.51 30.68 -5.95
CA THR A 508 4.50 32.15 -5.94
C THR A 508 5.76 32.67 -5.26
N LYS A 509 6.48 33.59 -5.93
CA LYS A 509 7.70 34.22 -5.39
C LYS A 509 7.42 34.92 -4.06
N GLY A 510 8.28 34.71 -3.07
CA GLY A 510 8.11 35.13 -1.68
C GLY A 510 7.38 34.12 -0.80
N LYS A 511 6.81 33.05 -1.37
CA LYS A 511 6.05 32.00 -0.66
C LYS A 511 6.59 30.59 -0.90
N ARG A 512 7.81 30.46 -1.46
CA ARG A 512 8.51 29.18 -1.67
C ARG A 512 9.38 28.90 -0.45
N LEU A 513 9.10 27.84 0.30
CA LEU A 513 9.64 27.63 1.64
C LEU A 513 10.18 26.19 1.81
N ALA A 514 11.05 25.97 2.79
CA ALA A 514 11.50 24.64 3.19
C ALA A 514 11.66 24.51 4.71
N MET A 515 11.56 23.29 5.22
CA MET A 515 11.92 22.97 6.62
C MET A 515 13.45 22.89 6.79
N PRO A 516 13.98 23.05 8.03
CA PRO A 516 15.43 23.14 8.28
C PRO A 516 16.22 21.88 7.90
N ASN A 517 15.58 20.71 7.98
CA ASN A 517 16.20 19.42 7.65
C ASN A 517 15.98 18.99 6.19
N THR A 518 15.30 19.79 5.38
CA THR A 518 14.95 19.41 4.01
C THR A 518 16.16 19.46 3.09
N ARG A 519 16.33 18.47 2.22
CA ARG A 519 17.33 18.50 1.14
C ARG A 519 16.67 18.84 -0.19
N ILE A 520 17.27 19.76 -0.94
CA ILE A 520 16.82 20.12 -2.28
C ILE A 520 17.87 19.66 -3.28
N MET A 521 17.48 18.94 -4.33
CA MET A 521 18.43 18.46 -5.33
C MET A 521 17.98 18.84 -6.73
N ILE A 522 18.89 19.47 -7.48
CA ILE A 522 18.71 19.75 -8.91
C ILE A 522 19.71 18.92 -9.72
N HIS A 523 19.27 18.46 -10.89
CA HIS A 523 20.08 17.77 -11.89
C HIS A 523 19.39 17.91 -13.25
N GLN A 524 20.09 17.56 -14.32
CA GLN A 524 19.53 17.53 -15.67
C GLN A 524 18.50 16.40 -15.82
N PRO A 525 17.54 16.51 -16.74
CA PRO A 525 16.61 15.42 -17.04
C PRO A 525 17.37 14.15 -17.44
N LEU A 526 17.09 13.05 -16.74
CA LEU A 526 17.62 11.74 -17.08
C LEU A 526 16.70 11.06 -18.10
N GLY A 527 17.28 10.47 -19.14
CA GLY A 527 16.56 9.75 -20.18
C GLY A 527 17.48 8.78 -20.92
N GLY A 528 16.89 7.80 -21.59
CA GLY A 528 17.61 6.84 -22.43
C GLY A 528 17.02 6.84 -23.83
N ALA A 529 17.84 6.49 -24.82
CA ALA A 529 17.40 6.31 -26.20
C ALA A 529 17.61 4.86 -26.67
N SER A 530 16.62 4.27 -27.33
CA SER A 530 16.71 2.91 -27.87
C SER A 530 15.83 2.74 -29.11
N GLY A 531 16.19 1.80 -30.00
CA GLY A 531 15.45 1.53 -31.24
C GLY A 531 16.32 1.62 -32.49
N GLN A 532 15.71 1.86 -33.64
CA GLN A 532 16.45 2.11 -34.88
C GLN A 532 17.22 3.43 -34.79
N ALA A 533 18.23 3.62 -35.64
CA ALA A 533 19.07 4.83 -35.60
C ALA A 533 18.26 6.13 -35.68
N ILE A 534 17.17 6.13 -36.46
CA ILE A 534 16.26 7.28 -36.59
C ILE A 534 15.48 7.51 -35.28
N ASP A 535 14.99 6.45 -34.63
CA ASP A 535 14.25 6.56 -33.36
C ASP A 535 15.16 7.11 -32.25
N VAL A 536 16.42 6.67 -32.22
CA VAL A 536 17.44 7.18 -31.29
C VAL A 536 17.70 8.67 -31.52
N GLU A 537 17.81 9.10 -32.79
CA GLU A 537 18.00 10.52 -33.13
C GLU A 537 16.81 11.38 -32.66
N ILE A 538 15.58 10.90 -32.88
CA ILE A 538 14.36 11.60 -32.45
C ILE A 538 14.32 11.71 -30.92
N GLN A 539 14.57 10.61 -30.20
CA GLN A 539 14.57 10.59 -28.74
C GLN A 539 15.68 11.48 -28.16
N ALA A 540 16.87 11.50 -28.76
CA ALA A 540 17.95 12.38 -28.35
C ALA A 540 17.60 13.87 -28.53
N ARG A 541 16.95 14.23 -29.64
CA ARG A 541 16.48 15.60 -29.89
C ARG A 541 15.45 16.05 -28.84
N GLU A 542 14.53 15.16 -28.49
CA GLU A 542 13.53 15.41 -27.44
C GLU A 542 14.17 15.57 -26.05
N MET A 543 15.18 14.76 -25.72
CA MET A 543 15.93 14.91 -24.47
C MET A 543 16.67 16.26 -24.39
N MET A 544 17.29 16.69 -25.49
CA MET A 544 17.95 18.00 -25.55
C MET A 544 16.95 19.15 -25.37
N HIS A 545 15.79 19.07 -26.02
CA HIS A 545 14.72 20.04 -25.84
C HIS A 545 14.26 20.12 -24.38
N ASN A 546 14.04 18.97 -23.74
CA ASN A 546 13.65 18.88 -22.34
C ASN A 546 14.72 19.45 -21.40
N LYS A 547 16.00 19.20 -21.66
CA LYS A 547 17.13 19.80 -20.91
C LYS A 547 17.13 21.32 -21.03
N GLU A 548 16.97 21.86 -22.24
CA GLU A 548 16.92 23.31 -22.48
C GLU A 548 15.73 23.94 -21.74
N ASN A 549 14.55 23.31 -21.80
CA ASN A 549 13.36 23.79 -21.13
C ASN A 549 13.51 23.84 -19.60
N VAL A 550 14.00 22.75 -18.99
CA VAL A 550 14.24 22.69 -17.54
C VAL A 550 15.28 23.70 -17.10
N THR A 551 16.37 23.84 -17.87
CA THR A 551 17.43 24.83 -17.58
C THR A 551 16.86 26.24 -17.57
N ARG A 552 16.02 26.56 -18.57
CA ARG A 552 15.32 27.85 -18.65
C ARG A 552 14.40 28.10 -17.47
N ILE A 553 13.57 27.13 -17.08
CA ILE A 553 12.66 27.25 -15.93
C ILE A 553 13.43 27.49 -14.62
N ILE A 554 14.53 26.75 -14.39
CA ILE A 554 15.36 26.94 -13.20
C ILE A 554 16.03 28.31 -13.24
N ALA A 555 16.54 28.77 -14.38
CA ALA A 555 17.10 30.11 -14.54
C ALA A 555 16.06 31.21 -14.25
N GLU A 556 14.85 31.10 -14.79
CA GLU A 556 13.75 32.05 -14.57
C GLU A 556 13.32 32.10 -13.09
N SER A 557 13.22 30.95 -12.42
CA SER A 557 12.79 30.87 -11.02
C SER A 557 13.86 31.33 -10.03
N THR A 558 15.15 31.18 -10.37
CA THR A 558 16.28 31.52 -9.48
C THR A 558 16.90 32.88 -9.76
N GLY A 559 16.69 33.46 -10.95
CA GLY A 559 17.34 34.69 -11.39
C GLY A 559 18.79 34.50 -11.85
N ARG A 560 19.28 33.26 -11.93
CA ARG A 560 20.63 32.93 -12.43
C ARG A 560 20.66 32.90 -13.96
N THR A 561 21.84 33.07 -14.55
CA THR A 561 21.96 32.99 -16.01
C THR A 561 21.78 31.55 -16.48
N TYR A 562 21.28 31.40 -17.71
CA TYR A 562 21.05 30.08 -18.32
C TYR A 562 22.32 29.21 -18.32
N GLU A 563 23.47 29.81 -18.66
CA GLU A 563 24.76 29.11 -18.73
C GLU A 563 25.23 28.62 -17.37
N GLN A 564 24.97 29.40 -16.31
CA GLN A 564 25.31 29.02 -14.95
C GLN A 564 24.45 27.83 -14.50
N VAL A 565 23.14 27.91 -14.72
CA VAL A 565 22.22 26.80 -14.38
C VAL A 565 22.57 25.55 -15.17
N GLN A 566 22.86 25.67 -16.47
CA GLN A 566 23.23 24.53 -17.32
C GLN A 566 24.45 23.78 -16.77
N LYS A 567 25.42 24.51 -16.21
CA LYS A 567 26.60 23.92 -15.56
C LYS A 567 26.24 23.33 -14.19
N ASP A 568 25.43 24.03 -13.41
CA ASP A 568 25.05 23.65 -12.06
C ASP A 568 24.15 22.40 -12.01
N ILE A 569 23.38 22.11 -13.07
CA ILE A 569 22.53 20.90 -13.19
C ILE A 569 23.20 19.75 -13.95
N ASP A 570 24.41 19.91 -14.49
CA ASP A 570 25.06 18.84 -15.27
C ASP A 570 25.29 17.57 -14.41
N ARG A 571 25.42 17.77 -13.09
CA ARG A 571 25.48 16.73 -12.05
C ARG A 571 24.44 16.96 -10.96
N ASP A 572 24.22 15.94 -10.15
CA ASP A 572 23.41 16.02 -8.94
C ASP A 572 23.99 17.05 -7.97
N ARG A 573 23.26 18.16 -7.78
CA ARG A 573 23.60 19.19 -6.81
C ARG A 573 22.59 19.20 -5.67
N TYR A 574 23.00 18.65 -4.53
CA TYR A 574 22.22 18.69 -3.30
C TYR A 574 22.55 19.96 -2.50
N MET A 575 21.50 20.64 -2.06
CA MET A 575 21.55 21.87 -1.28
C MET A 575 20.79 21.68 0.03
N SER A 576 21.31 22.30 1.09
CA SER A 576 20.57 22.60 2.31
C SER A 576 19.51 23.68 2.02
N PRO A 577 18.54 23.89 2.93
CA PRO A 577 17.54 24.94 2.75
C PRO A 577 18.19 26.32 2.61
N ILE A 578 19.23 26.62 3.38
CA ILE A 578 19.95 27.91 3.31
C ILE A 578 20.63 28.08 1.95
N GLU A 579 21.38 27.06 1.49
CA GLU A 579 22.00 27.08 0.16
C GLU A 579 20.95 27.21 -0.96
N ALA A 580 19.76 26.64 -0.78
CA ALA A 580 18.67 26.73 -1.75
C ALA A 580 18.01 28.13 -1.78
N VAL A 581 18.01 28.86 -0.66
CA VAL A 581 17.65 30.29 -0.61
C VAL A 581 18.68 31.12 -1.36
N GLU A 582 19.97 30.92 -1.08
CA GLU A 582 21.07 31.62 -1.78
C GLU A 582 21.12 31.28 -3.28
N TYR A 583 20.71 30.06 -3.64
CA TYR A 583 20.58 29.66 -5.04
C TYR A 583 19.38 30.32 -5.71
N GLY A 584 18.31 30.63 -4.95
CA GLY A 584 17.09 31.28 -5.41
C GLY A 584 15.93 30.32 -5.72
N ILE A 585 16.04 29.03 -5.36
CA ILE A 585 14.96 28.03 -5.58
C ILE A 585 13.80 28.28 -4.61
N ILE A 586 14.14 28.62 -3.37
CA ILE A 586 13.19 28.96 -2.31
C ILE A 586 13.47 30.37 -1.79
N ASP A 587 12.50 30.97 -1.13
CA ASP A 587 12.55 32.32 -0.59
C ASP A 587 12.84 32.36 0.91
N GLY A 588 12.62 31.26 1.64
CA GLY A 588 12.89 31.21 3.09
C GLY A 588 12.84 29.82 3.71
N VAL A 589 13.36 29.73 4.94
CA VAL A 589 13.33 28.52 5.77
C VAL A 589 12.38 28.75 6.94
N ILE A 590 11.49 27.80 7.19
CA ILE A 590 10.54 27.86 8.30
C ILE A 590 11.19 27.19 9.51
N ASP A 591 11.38 27.93 10.61
CA ASP A 591 11.80 27.36 11.90
C ASP A 591 10.76 27.67 12.98
N GLN A 592 10.17 26.62 13.54
CA GLN A 592 9.06 26.66 14.51
C GLN A 592 7.85 27.48 14.02
N ASP A 593 7.80 28.77 14.36
CA ASP A 593 6.75 29.74 13.99
C ASP A 593 7.31 31.03 13.35
N THR A 594 8.62 31.08 13.10
CA THR A 594 9.29 32.24 12.48
C THR A 594 9.74 31.85 11.09
N ILE A 595 9.16 32.46 10.05
CA ILE A 595 9.80 32.46 8.73
C ILE A 595 11.06 33.27 8.93
N ILE A 596 12.25 32.68 8.82
CA ILE A 596 13.51 33.43 8.84
C ILE A 596 13.57 34.13 7.48
N PRO A 597 13.24 35.43 7.36
CA PRO A 597 13.38 36.14 6.11
C PRO A 597 14.84 36.54 6.07
N LEU A 598 15.68 35.69 5.47
CA LEU A 598 17.01 36.15 5.10
C LEU A 598 16.81 37.32 4.13
N GLU A 599 17.58 38.40 4.33
CA GLU A 599 17.45 39.66 3.59
C GLU A 599 17.17 39.43 2.11
N PRO A 600 16.31 40.26 1.47
CA PRO A 600 15.94 40.06 0.07
C PRO A 600 17.20 39.90 -0.77
N VAL A 601 17.34 38.72 -1.37
CA VAL A 601 18.46 38.40 -2.25
C VAL A 601 18.48 39.48 -3.34
N PRO A 602 19.58 40.25 -3.47
CA PRO A 602 19.66 41.29 -4.48
C PRO A 602 19.40 40.67 -5.86
N ASP A 603 18.74 41.40 -6.75
CA ASP A 603 18.36 40.96 -8.11
C ASP A 603 19.54 40.40 -8.94
N ARG A 604 20.78 40.61 -8.46
CA ARG A 604 21.97 39.85 -8.84
C ARG A 604 22.83 39.56 -7.60
N VAL A 605 22.99 38.28 -7.27
CA VAL A 605 24.01 37.82 -6.31
C VAL A 605 25.38 38.06 -6.94
N LYS A 606 26.18 38.95 -6.34
CA LYS A 606 27.59 39.10 -6.73
C LYS A 606 28.34 37.86 -6.21
N PRO A 607 29.13 37.18 -7.05
CA PRO A 607 29.91 36.05 -6.60
C PRO A 607 30.84 36.49 -5.45
N THR A 608 30.84 35.71 -4.36
CA THR A 608 31.63 35.97 -3.14
C THR A 608 33.14 36.02 -3.42
N LEU A 609 33.56 35.50 -4.57
CA LEU A 609 34.94 35.46 -5.02
C LEU A 609 35.09 36.14 -6.39
N SER A 610 35.91 37.19 -6.43
CA SER A 610 36.35 37.86 -7.65
C SER A 610 37.57 37.15 -8.23
N TYR A 611 37.52 36.80 -9.51
CA TYR A 611 38.66 36.22 -10.24
C TYR A 611 39.90 37.12 -10.21
N ASP A 612 39.74 38.45 -10.15
CA ASP A 612 40.85 39.40 -10.06
C ASP A 612 41.56 39.37 -8.70
N ALA A 613 40.86 38.95 -7.63
CA ALA A 613 41.44 38.80 -6.30
C ALA A 613 42.21 37.47 -6.19
N ILE A 614 41.70 36.40 -6.81
CA ILE A 614 42.34 35.08 -6.87
C ILE A 614 43.60 35.10 -7.74
N SER A 615 43.60 35.87 -8.84
CA SER A 615 44.75 35.98 -9.72
C SER A 615 45.93 36.76 -9.12
N LYS A 616 45.68 37.60 -8.10
CA LYS A 616 46.72 38.45 -7.49
C LYS A 616 47.49 37.73 -6.37
N ASP A 617 46.86 36.77 -5.69
CA ASP A 617 47.49 36.02 -4.60
C ASP A 617 46.90 34.60 -4.48
N PRO A 618 47.42 33.63 -5.24
CA PRO A 618 46.90 32.26 -5.26
C PRO A 618 47.24 31.46 -3.99
N GLU A 619 48.24 31.88 -3.19
CA GLU A 619 48.66 31.15 -1.98
C GLU A 619 47.68 31.33 -0.82
N LYS A 620 47.01 32.48 -0.72
CA LYS A 620 45.99 32.77 0.30
C LYS A 620 44.78 31.83 0.24
N PHE A 621 44.53 31.19 -0.90
CA PHE A 621 43.40 30.29 -1.13
C PHE A 621 43.73 28.81 -0.92
N LEU A 622 45.02 28.47 -0.78
CA LEU A 622 45.46 27.09 -0.54
C LEU A 622 45.46 26.72 0.95
N ASN A 623 45.53 27.72 1.84
CA ASN A 623 45.36 27.57 3.28
C ASN A 623 44.52 28.73 3.83
N PRO A 624 43.19 28.60 3.92
CA PRO A 624 42.40 29.58 4.65
C PRO A 624 42.71 29.42 6.15
N GLU A 625 43.21 30.48 6.81
CA GLU A 625 43.09 30.60 8.26
C GLU A 625 41.60 30.80 8.55
N ILE A 626 40.91 29.72 8.88
CA ILE A 626 39.51 29.74 9.31
C ILE A 626 39.53 30.19 10.78
N PRO A 627 38.93 31.34 11.14
CA PRO A 627 38.76 31.71 12.54
C PRO A 627 37.93 30.64 13.25
N ASP A 628 38.31 30.27 14.48
CA ASP A 628 37.70 29.18 15.26
C ASP A 628 36.16 29.33 15.42
N ASP A 629 35.63 30.52 15.16
CA ASP A 629 34.22 30.90 15.24
C ASP A 629 33.34 30.25 14.15
N GLU A 630 33.93 29.79 13.03
CA GLU A 630 33.22 29.17 11.89
C GLU A 630 33.26 27.63 11.90
N ILE A 631 33.85 27.02 12.94
CA ILE A 631 33.87 25.56 13.12
C ILE A 631 32.98 25.17 14.30
N TYR A 632 31.66 25.41 14.22
CA TYR A 632 30.67 24.73 15.06
C TYR A 632 29.30 24.61 14.40
#